data_AF-A0A2D7RAG5-F1
#
_entry.id   AF-A0A2D7RAG5-F1
#
_cell.length_a   1.000
_cell.length_b   1.000
_cell.length_c   1.000
_cell.angle_alpha   90.00
_cell.angle_beta   90.00
_cell.angle_gamma   90.00
#
_symmetry.space_group_name_H-M   'P 1'
#
loop_
_entity.id
_entity.type
_entity.pdbx_description
1 polymer ?
#
loop_
_entity_poly.entity_id
_entity_poly.type
_entity_poly.pdbx_seq_one_letter_code
_entity_poly.pdbx_strand_id
1 'polypeptide(L)'
;MYLRNRTQQQTSKWLHTNFNIQRGIFLTYHFTDVLGFNKSFDTRLILEKVNKRFLRKLEKKLGFNDRTRLNRLVFIEKGKFRNHTHMMVETPIHISNVGMLKNNKESVDSNNKIVSFEVKPIREKQNGILKMII
;
A
#
# COMPACT_ATOMS: atom_id res chain seq x y z
N MET A 1 12.96 -17.27 -19.59
CA MET A 1 13.02 -15.79 -19.40
C MET A 1 11.68 -15.23 -19.90
N TYR A 2 10.77 -14.80 -19.02
CA TYR A 2 9.46 -14.30 -19.46
C TYR A 2 9.64 -12.92 -20.11
N LEU A 3 9.30 -12.82 -21.41
CA LEU A 3 9.24 -11.54 -22.13
C LEU A 3 8.18 -10.66 -21.46
N ARG A 4 8.62 -9.56 -20.84
CA ARG A 4 7.70 -8.55 -20.31
C ARG A 4 6.95 -7.91 -21.46
N ASN A 5 5.62 -7.96 -21.44
CA ASN A 5 4.81 -7.28 -22.43
C ASN A 5 5.02 -5.75 -22.38
N ARG A 6 4.69 -5.04 -23.46
CA ARG A 6 4.88 -3.58 -23.58
C ARG A 6 4.28 -2.81 -22.39
N THR A 7 3.11 -3.23 -21.93
CA THR A 7 2.42 -2.64 -20.77
C THR A 7 3.24 -2.75 -19.49
N GLN A 8 3.78 -3.93 -19.17
CA GLN A 8 4.63 -4.12 -18.00
C GLN A 8 5.89 -3.25 -18.04
N GLN A 9 6.50 -3.09 -19.22
CA GLN A 9 7.68 -2.23 -19.38
C GLN A 9 7.33 -0.75 -19.16
N GLN A 10 6.23 -0.29 -19.75
CA GLN A 10 5.74 1.09 -19.59
C GLN A 10 5.37 1.39 -18.14
N THR A 11 4.63 0.50 -17.48
CA THR A 11 4.27 0.63 -16.05
C THR A 11 5.51 0.63 -15.17
N SER A 12 6.48 -0.26 -15.42
CA SER A 12 7.74 -0.27 -14.68
C SER A 12 8.49 1.05 -14.84
N LYS A 13 8.61 1.57 -16.07
CA LYS A 13 9.26 2.85 -16.34
C LYS A 13 8.54 3.99 -15.63
N TRP A 14 7.21 4.06 -15.74
CA TRP A 14 6.41 5.07 -15.06
C TRP A 14 6.58 5.02 -13.54
N LEU A 15 6.56 3.83 -12.93
CA LEU A 15 6.83 3.65 -11.50
C LEU A 15 8.22 4.15 -11.12
N HIS A 16 9.26 3.77 -11.87
CA HIS A 16 10.64 4.20 -11.58
C HIS A 16 10.87 5.70 -11.78
N THR A 17 10.21 6.33 -12.75
CA THR A 17 10.34 7.77 -13.00
C THR A 17 9.61 8.60 -11.95
N ASN A 18 8.43 8.15 -11.50
CA ASN A 18 7.58 8.95 -10.62
C ASN A 18 7.73 8.57 -9.14
N PHE A 19 8.22 7.37 -8.82
CA PHE A 19 8.30 6.84 -7.47
C PHE A 19 9.68 6.20 -7.20
N ASN A 20 10.46 6.82 -6.32
CA ASN A 20 11.73 6.27 -5.85
C ASN A 20 11.52 5.36 -4.63
N ILE A 21 10.79 4.25 -4.81
CA ILE A 21 10.53 3.30 -3.71
C ILE A 21 11.54 2.15 -3.82
N GLN A 22 12.59 2.22 -3.00
CA GLN A 22 13.70 1.26 -3.09
C GLN A 22 13.42 -0.03 -2.30
N ARG A 23 12.78 0.10 -1.13
CA ARG A 23 12.42 -1.00 -0.22
C ARG A 23 10.91 -1.11 -0.05
N GLY A 24 10.21 -1.32 -1.15
CA GLY A 24 8.75 -1.30 -1.17
C GLY A 24 8.10 -2.54 -0.53
N ILE A 25 6.95 -2.34 0.08
CA ILE A 25 6.03 -3.40 0.48
C ILE A 25 4.68 -3.11 -0.16
N PHE A 26 4.07 -4.15 -0.73
CA PHE A 26 2.72 -4.09 -1.25
C PHE A 26 1.74 -4.59 -0.20
N LEU A 27 0.78 -3.75 0.16
CA LEU A 27 -0.25 -4.01 1.15
C LEU A 27 -1.61 -3.97 0.45
N THR A 28 -2.41 -5.00 0.63
CA THR A 28 -3.82 -4.98 0.27
C THR A 28 -4.63 -5.13 1.53
N TYR A 29 -5.67 -4.34 1.74
CA TYR A 29 -6.62 -4.62 2.81
C TYR A 29 -8.06 -4.43 2.39
N HIS A 30 -8.91 -5.23 3.02
CA HIS A 30 -10.34 -5.26 2.79
C HIS A 30 -11.06 -4.51 3.90
N PHE A 31 -12.01 -3.67 3.51
CA PHE A 31 -12.87 -2.97 4.47
C PHE A 31 -13.96 -3.90 5.01
N THR A 32 -14.64 -3.49 6.09
CA THR A 32 -15.85 -4.15 6.60
C THR A 32 -16.94 -4.28 5.55
N ASP A 33 -17.91 -5.19 5.72
CA ASP A 33 -18.96 -5.45 4.72
C ASP A 33 -19.72 -4.16 4.35
N VAL A 34 -20.07 -3.37 5.36
CA VAL A 34 -20.76 -2.08 5.21
C VAL A 34 -19.98 -1.16 4.27
N LEU A 35 -18.67 -1.03 4.46
CA LEU A 35 -17.83 -0.15 3.64
C LEU A 35 -17.36 -0.81 2.34
N GLY A 36 -17.32 -2.14 2.29
CA GLY A 36 -16.89 -2.94 1.16
C GLY A 36 -17.93 -2.94 0.03
N PHE A 37 -19.21 -3.08 0.38
CA PHE A 37 -20.29 -3.17 -0.59
C PHE A 37 -20.96 -1.83 -0.90
N ASN A 38 -20.90 -0.85 -0.01
CA ASN A 38 -21.48 0.47 -0.26
C ASN A 38 -20.68 1.26 -1.31
N LYS A 39 -21.39 1.81 -2.31
CA LYS A 39 -20.82 2.57 -3.44
C LYS A 39 -21.19 4.05 -3.44
N SER A 40 -21.76 4.56 -2.34
CA SER A 40 -22.11 5.97 -2.21
C SER A 40 -20.87 6.88 -2.25
N PHE A 41 -21.08 8.13 -2.63
CA PHE A 41 -20.03 9.15 -2.58
C PHE A 41 -19.47 9.31 -1.16
N ASP A 42 -20.33 9.27 -0.14
CA ASP A 42 -19.91 9.36 1.26
C ASP A 42 -19.02 8.21 1.67
N THR A 43 -19.28 7.00 1.15
CA THR A 43 -18.43 5.84 1.42
C THR A 43 -17.01 6.11 0.96
N ARG A 44 -16.83 6.69 -0.23
CA ARG A 44 -15.50 7.06 -0.73
C ARG A 44 -14.76 8.00 0.23
N LEU A 45 -15.42 9.05 0.71
CA LEU A 45 -14.82 9.98 1.67
C LEU A 45 -14.43 9.25 2.97
N ILE A 46 -15.23 8.27 3.40
CA ILE A 46 -14.92 7.43 4.55
C ILE A 46 -13.70 6.54 4.27
N LEU A 47 -13.61 5.87 3.12
CA LEU A 47 -12.46 5.04 2.75
C LEU A 47 -11.17 5.87 2.73
N GLU A 48 -11.21 7.06 2.13
CA GLU A 48 -10.07 7.98 2.11
C GLU A 48 -9.65 8.40 3.53
N LYS A 49 -10.62 8.66 4.43
CA LYS A 49 -10.34 8.95 5.85
C LYS A 49 -9.73 7.75 6.57
N VAL A 50 -10.19 6.53 6.30
CA VAL A 50 -9.61 5.29 6.87
C VAL A 50 -8.16 5.14 6.42
N ASN A 51 -7.87 5.32 5.13
CA ASN A 51 -6.52 5.23 4.57
C ASN A 51 -5.59 6.28 5.18
N LYS A 52 -6.05 7.54 5.30
CA LYS A 52 -5.30 8.62 5.94
C LYS A 52 -5.00 8.30 7.40
N ARG A 53 -5.97 7.80 8.17
CA ARG A 53 -5.79 7.44 9.59
C ARG A 53 -4.82 6.27 9.75
N PHE A 54 -4.94 5.24 8.91
CA PHE A 54 -4.01 4.11 8.87
C PHE A 54 -2.57 4.59 8.65
N LEU A 55 -2.34 5.39 7.60
CA LEU A 55 -1.01 5.90 7.27
C LEU A 55 -0.42 6.77 8.37
N ARG A 56 -1.22 7.64 9.00
CA ARG A 56 -0.78 8.46 10.14
C ARG A 56 -0.35 7.63 11.34
N LYS A 57 -1.10 6.57 11.66
CA LYS A 57 -0.73 5.63 12.73
C LYS A 57 0.57 4.90 12.41
N LEU A 58 0.71 4.42 11.17
CA LEU A 58 1.91 3.73 10.71
C LEU A 58 3.13 4.66 10.75
N GLU A 59 3.02 5.88 10.21
CA GLU A 59 4.06 6.91 10.26
C GLU A 59 4.53 7.19 11.69
N LYS A 60 3.59 7.36 12.64
CA LYS A 60 3.93 7.57 14.04
C LYS A 60 4.70 6.39 14.65
N LYS A 61 4.32 5.15 14.34
CA LYS A 61 5.04 3.93 14.80
C LYS A 61 6.44 3.82 14.21
N LEU A 62 6.65 4.32 12.99
CA LEU A 62 7.94 4.32 12.31
C LEU A 62 8.85 5.48 12.72
N GLY A 63 8.38 6.36 13.62
CA GLY A 63 9.14 7.52 14.11
C GLY A 63 9.10 8.74 13.19
N PHE A 64 8.15 8.81 12.26
CA PHE A 64 7.96 10.00 11.43
C PHE A 64 7.29 11.11 12.27
N ASN A 65 7.69 12.36 12.02
CA ASN A 65 7.05 13.53 12.59
C ASN A 65 6.03 14.12 11.60
N ASP A 66 5.29 15.15 12.01
CA ASP A 66 4.25 15.72 11.14
C ASP A 66 4.77 16.42 9.87
N ARG A 67 6.08 16.68 9.80
CA ARG A 67 6.75 17.31 8.65
C ARG A 67 7.25 16.30 7.62
N THR A 68 7.39 15.03 8.00
CA THR A 68 7.84 13.96 7.09
C THR A 68 6.71 13.00 6.79
N ARG A 69 6.70 12.46 5.57
CA ARG A 69 5.66 11.53 5.10
C ARG A 69 6.34 10.30 4.54
N LEU A 70 5.69 9.16 4.73
CA LEU A 70 6.14 7.91 4.15
C LEU A 70 5.92 7.95 2.64
N ASN A 71 6.96 7.66 1.86
CA ASN A 71 6.86 7.54 0.41
C ASN A 71 5.93 6.36 0.06
N ARG A 72 4.90 6.63 -0.72
CA ARG A 72 3.79 5.70 -0.91
C ARG A 72 2.97 5.96 -2.15
N LEU A 73 2.30 4.90 -2.58
CA LEU A 73 1.23 4.88 -3.55
C LEU A 73 0.01 4.25 -2.89
N VAL A 74 -1.16 4.84 -3.10
CA VAL A 74 -2.43 4.34 -2.55
C VAL A 74 -3.47 4.33 -3.66
N PHE A 75 -4.09 3.18 -3.86
CA PHE A 75 -5.15 2.98 -4.82
C PHE A 75 -6.35 2.35 -4.11
N ILE A 76 -7.51 3.00 -4.20
CA ILE A 76 -8.77 2.44 -3.74
C ILE A 76 -9.44 1.84 -4.97
N GLU A 77 -9.56 0.52 -5.01
CA GLU A 77 -10.15 -0.13 -6.17
C GLU A 77 -11.63 0.23 -6.29
N LYS A 78 -12.03 0.55 -7.53
CA LYS A 78 -13.40 0.87 -7.91
C LYS A 78 -13.91 -0.23 -8.83
N GLY A 79 -15.14 -0.69 -8.61
CA GLY A 79 -15.78 -1.58 -9.55
C GLY A 79 -16.96 -2.34 -8.95
N LYS A 80 -17.37 -3.38 -9.68
CA LYS A 80 -18.45 -4.30 -9.27
C LYS A 80 -18.11 -5.09 -8.00
N PHE A 81 -16.82 -5.22 -7.68
CA PHE A 81 -16.34 -5.99 -6.55
C PHE A 81 -16.30 -5.17 -5.25
N ARG A 82 -16.05 -5.85 -4.13
CA ARG A 82 -15.91 -5.26 -2.81
C ARG A 82 -14.79 -4.21 -2.82
N ASN A 83 -15.05 -3.04 -2.22
CA ASN A 83 -14.03 -2.00 -2.05
C ASN A 83 -12.87 -2.58 -1.24
N HIS A 84 -11.66 -2.34 -1.72
CA HIS A 84 -10.43 -2.67 -1.05
C HIS A 84 -9.38 -1.63 -1.43
N THR A 85 -8.33 -1.53 -0.63
CA THR A 85 -7.23 -0.62 -0.89
C THR A 85 -5.96 -1.39 -1.15
N HIS A 86 -5.30 -1.04 -2.25
CA HIS A 86 -3.92 -1.41 -2.52
C HIS A 86 -3.01 -0.25 -2.14
N MET A 87 -1.90 -0.57 -1.50
CA MET A 87 -0.85 0.38 -1.18
C MET A 87 0.50 -0.20 -1.54
N MET A 88 1.38 0.65 -2.03
CA MET A 88 2.80 0.38 -2.09
C MET A 88 3.48 1.39 -1.18
N VAL A 89 4.20 0.91 -0.18
CA VAL A 89 4.76 1.73 0.89
C VAL A 89 6.25 1.45 1.02
N GLU A 90 7.06 2.50 1.09
CA GLU A 90 8.50 2.34 1.32
C GLU A 90 8.79 1.94 2.76
N THR A 91 9.72 1.00 2.93
CA THR A 91 10.29 0.64 4.23
C THR A 91 11.45 1.60 4.53
N PRO A 92 11.38 2.40 5.61
CA PRO A 92 12.46 3.30 5.99
C PRO A 92 13.78 2.57 6.26
N ILE A 93 14.90 3.24 6.02
CA ILE A 93 16.25 2.64 6.14
C ILE A 93 16.50 2.05 7.53
N HIS A 94 16.07 2.74 8.59
CA HIS A 94 16.23 2.32 9.99
C HIS A 94 15.26 1.22 10.43
N ILE A 95 14.37 0.76 9.55
CA ILE A 95 13.36 -0.25 9.84
C ILE A 95 13.66 -1.50 9.00
N SER A 96 13.68 -2.67 9.64
CA SER A 96 13.80 -3.94 8.93
C SER A 96 12.49 -4.29 8.20
N ASN A 97 12.55 -5.11 7.14
CA ASN A 97 11.33 -5.54 6.45
C ASN A 97 10.37 -6.26 7.40
N VAL A 98 10.89 -7.09 8.31
CA VAL A 98 10.10 -7.77 9.36
C VAL A 98 9.44 -6.77 10.31
N GLY A 99 10.19 -5.74 10.76
CA GLY A 99 9.64 -4.67 11.60
C GLY A 99 8.52 -3.90 10.90
N MET A 100 8.68 -3.63 9.61
CA MET A 100 7.64 -3.00 8.79
C MET A 100 6.39 -3.88 8.66
N LEU A 101 6.54 -5.19 8.44
CA LEU A 101 5.41 -6.13 8.42
C LEU A 101 4.65 -6.13 9.73
N LYS A 102 5.37 -6.19 10.87
CA LYS A 102 4.77 -6.13 12.21
C LYS A 102 4.00 -4.82 12.41
N ASN A 103 4.61 -3.68 12.08
CA ASN A 103 3.97 -2.38 12.23
C ASN A 103 2.71 -2.22 11.36
N ASN A 104 2.73 -2.76 10.14
CA ASN A 104 1.54 -2.81 9.27
C ASN A 104 0.43 -3.66 9.89
N LYS A 105 0.75 -4.89 10.33
CA LYS A 105 -0.20 -5.80 10.97
C LYS A 105 -0.90 -5.13 12.15
N GLU A 106 -0.13 -4.62 13.11
CA GLU A 106 -0.71 -3.96 14.28
C GLU A 106 -1.51 -2.69 13.92
N SER A 107 -1.14 -1.98 12.85
CA SER A 107 -1.88 -0.80 12.39
C SER A 107 -3.22 -1.19 11.76
N VAL A 108 -3.28 -2.33 11.08
CA VAL A 108 -4.51 -2.95 10.59
C VAL A 108 -5.37 -3.45 11.75
N ASP A 109 -4.81 -4.24 12.67
CA ASP A 109 -5.54 -4.83 13.79
C ASP A 109 -6.16 -3.75 14.70
N SER A 110 -5.50 -2.59 14.84
CA SER A 110 -6.04 -1.44 15.58
C SER A 110 -7.12 -0.63 14.83
N ASN A 111 -7.58 -1.09 13.67
CA ASN A 111 -8.52 -0.41 12.81
C ASN A 111 -9.79 -1.23 12.62
N ASN A 112 -10.85 -0.84 13.33
CA ASN A 112 -12.15 -1.51 13.29
C ASN A 112 -12.90 -1.45 11.94
N LYS A 113 -12.36 -0.75 10.94
CA LYS A 113 -12.93 -0.64 9.59
C LYS A 113 -12.22 -1.52 8.56
N ILE A 114 -11.17 -2.23 8.96
CA ILE A 114 -10.39 -3.15 8.14
C ILE A 114 -10.59 -4.55 8.71
N VAL A 115 -10.96 -5.52 7.88
CA VAL A 115 -11.27 -6.89 8.32
C VAL A 115 -10.19 -7.90 7.97
N SER A 116 -9.38 -7.61 6.95
CA SER A 116 -8.26 -8.46 6.57
C SER A 116 -7.22 -7.65 5.80
N PHE A 117 -5.98 -8.12 5.85
CA PHE A 117 -4.90 -7.58 5.06
C PHE A 117 -3.99 -8.68 4.53
N GLU A 118 -3.40 -8.44 3.37
CA GLU A 118 -2.37 -9.25 2.76
C GLU A 118 -1.15 -8.36 2.51
N VAL A 119 0.03 -8.89 2.80
CA VAL A 119 1.29 -8.17 2.55
C VAL A 119 2.20 -9.00 1.68
N LYS A 120 2.69 -8.39 0.61
CA LYS A 120 3.69 -8.98 -0.29
C LYS A 120 4.92 -8.08 -0.29
N PRO A 121 6.11 -8.60 0.06
CA PRO A 121 7.32 -7.84 -0.14
C PRO A 121 7.48 -7.56 -1.64
N ILE A 122 7.82 -6.32 -1.99
CA ILE A 122 8.20 -6.03 -3.35
C ILE A 122 9.63 -6.52 -3.47
N ARG A 123 9.84 -7.62 -4.20
CA ARG A 123 11.15 -8.25 -4.32
C ARG A 123 12.18 -7.17 -4.64
N GLU A 124 13.26 -7.17 -3.85
CA GLU A 124 14.39 -6.26 -4.01
C GLU A 124 14.83 -6.20 -5.47
N LYS A 125 15.26 -5.00 -5.89
CA LYS A 125 15.91 -4.76 -7.17
C LYS A 125 17.01 -5.81 -7.39
N GLN A 126 16.74 -6.84 -8.17
CA GLN A 126 17.80 -7.52 -8.92
C GLN A 126 17.99 -6.73 -10.21
N ASN A 127 19.15 -6.08 -10.35
CA ASN A 127 19.57 -5.32 -11.53
C ASN A 127 18.69 -4.10 -11.87
N GLY A 128 18.22 -3.36 -10.86
CA GLY A 128 17.57 -2.06 -11.08
C GLY A 128 16.09 -2.10 -11.49
N ILE A 129 15.52 -3.29 -11.66
CA ILE A 129 14.14 -3.47 -12.13
C ILE A 129 13.24 -3.91 -10.97
N LEU A 130 12.19 -3.13 -10.66
CA LEU A 130 11.11 -3.60 -9.80
C LEU A 130 10.38 -4.75 -10.52
N LYS A 131 10.32 -5.92 -9.88
CA LYS A 131 9.45 -7.02 -10.31
C LYS A 131 8.17 -6.98 -9.48
N MET A 132 7.18 -6.22 -9.95
CA MET A 132 5.79 -6.50 -9.59
C MET A 132 5.36 -7.75 -10.35
N ILE A 133 5.07 -8.82 -9.61
CA ILE A 133 4.30 -9.94 -10.14
C ILE A 133 2.83 -9.51 -9.95
N ILE A 134 2.21 -9.06 -11.04
CA ILE A 134 0.75 -8.94 -11.14
C ILE A 134 0.26 -10.25 -11.73
#